data_AF-A0AA88PT70-F1
#
_entry.id   AF-A0AA88PT70-F1
#
_cell.length_a   1.000
_cell.length_b   1.000
_cell.length_c   1.000
_cell.angle_alpha   90.00
_cell.angle_beta   90.00
_cell.angle_gamma   90.00
#
_symmetry.space_group_name_H-M   'P 1'
#
loop_
_entity.id
_entity.type
_entity.pdbx_description
1 polymer ?
#
loop_
_entity_poly.entity_id
_entity_poly.type
_entity_poly.pdbx_seq_one_letter_code
_entity_poly.pdbx_strand_id
1 'polypeptide(L)'
;MLDDLQVMYYDSITRQAVHRSYNDSTHYDEEKSDAGVIFRDMYNDMKTRAFYLKEHLNHTDGIHVQQRLAGCELLDNGKPGLFYFWDAFSGLNMEEFTFDMEKNNIQMKMPWMVTWDQVKRLKVQFMYENVYHPICIKVLQRYLNMEKNSVMRKVKPRVRLMRKMLPDSQELQISCLATGFYPRHINLTLFRDGHPVDDDQITGGEILPNGDGTYQMRKSLVISEEDLRKGHKYNCTMKHLNLDNKLDIAFVKPRVRLTRKMLPDSQGFQIGCLATGFYPRHINLTLFKDGHPVDDDQITGGEILPNGDGTYQMRKSLVISGEELSEGHKYNCTMKHLNLDNKLDITFDVAEYEPGSFNLSVVVSVLVIMCVAVLIITYFIIWMKKRAAGQGSETSVSDYSLTPSSLQDET
;
A
#
# COMPACT_ATOMS: atom_id res chain seq x y z
N MET A 1 -4.92 7.40 -28.52
CA MET A 1 -4.68 7.49 -27.06
C MET A 1 -3.27 8.02 -26.86
N LEU A 2 -2.97 8.61 -25.71
CA LEU A 2 -1.62 8.94 -25.29
C LEU A 2 -1.26 8.01 -24.14
N ASP A 3 -0.42 7.01 -24.42
CA ASP A 3 -0.28 5.83 -23.57
C ASP A 3 -1.69 5.27 -23.21
N ASP A 4 -2.00 5.22 -21.92
CA ASP A 4 -3.28 4.76 -21.39
C ASP A 4 -4.35 5.87 -21.28
N LEU A 5 -4.04 7.10 -21.66
CA LEU A 5 -4.96 8.24 -21.58
C LEU A 5 -5.74 8.41 -22.88
N GLN A 6 -7.07 8.34 -22.79
CA GLN A 6 -7.94 8.67 -23.91
C GLN A 6 -8.04 10.19 -24.06
N VAL A 7 -7.37 10.74 -25.09
CA VAL A 7 -7.37 12.18 -25.40
C VAL A 7 -8.51 12.61 -26.33
N MET A 8 -8.97 11.71 -27.20
CA MET A 8 -10.04 11.97 -28.16
C MET A 8 -10.73 10.67 -28.59
N TYR A 9 -11.89 10.80 -29.22
CA TYR A 9 -12.56 9.73 -29.95
C TYR A 9 -13.08 10.23 -31.29
N TYR A 10 -13.24 9.33 -32.26
CA TYR A 10 -13.81 9.67 -33.56
C TYR A 10 -15.24 9.12 -33.64
N ASP A 11 -16.20 9.98 -33.93
CA ASP A 11 -17.58 9.61 -34.17
C ASP A 11 -17.81 9.42 -35.67
N SER A 12 -18.14 8.19 -36.07
CA SER A 12 -18.39 7.83 -37.47
C SER A 12 -19.72 8.32 -38.01
N ILE A 13 -20.69 8.65 -37.14
CA ILE A 13 -22.00 9.19 -37.52
C ILE A 13 -21.85 10.65 -37.91
N THR A 14 -21.24 11.46 -37.04
CA THR A 14 -20.98 12.88 -37.30
C THR A 14 -19.74 13.12 -38.16
N ARG A 15 -18.88 12.09 -38.29
CA ARG A 15 -17.57 12.12 -38.97
C ARG A 15 -16.63 13.18 -38.40
N GLN A 16 -16.62 13.30 -37.07
CA GLN A 16 -15.84 14.29 -36.36
C GLN A 16 -14.99 13.65 -35.26
N ALA A 17 -13.79 14.18 -35.08
CA ALA A 17 -13.00 13.91 -33.90
C ALA A 17 -13.52 14.78 -32.74
N VAL A 18 -13.82 14.14 -31.62
CA VAL A 18 -14.27 14.77 -30.39
C VAL A 18 -13.17 14.63 -29.35
N HIS A 19 -12.68 15.77 -28.90
CA HIS A 19 -11.58 15.86 -27.97
C HIS A 19 -12.10 15.85 -26.53
N ARG A 20 -11.45 15.10 -25.64
CA ARG A 20 -11.81 15.07 -24.21
C ARG A 20 -11.24 16.24 -23.43
N SER A 21 -10.09 16.75 -23.87
CA SER A 21 -9.40 17.90 -23.30
C SER A 21 -9.81 19.20 -24.01
N TYR A 22 -9.86 20.30 -23.26
CA TYR A 22 -10.41 21.62 -23.57
C TYR A 22 -10.31 22.10 -25.05
N ASN A 23 -11.40 22.70 -25.55
CA ASN A 23 -11.61 23.25 -26.91
C ASN A 23 -10.76 24.50 -27.27
N ASP A 24 -9.84 24.95 -26.42
CA ASP A 24 -9.10 26.23 -26.56
C ASP A 24 -7.64 26.01 -26.99
N SER A 25 -7.43 25.01 -27.84
CA SER A 25 -6.16 24.77 -28.49
C SER A 25 -6.03 25.73 -29.67
N THR A 26 -4.92 26.47 -29.74
CA THR A 26 -4.54 27.31 -30.90
C THR A 26 -4.35 26.49 -32.18
N HIS A 27 -4.40 25.16 -32.09
CA HIS A 27 -4.22 24.21 -33.18
C HIS A 27 -5.50 23.45 -33.53
N TYR A 28 -6.65 23.81 -32.93
CA TYR A 28 -7.90 23.07 -33.07
C TYR A 28 -8.30 22.80 -34.53
N ASP A 29 -8.26 23.82 -35.39
CA ASP A 29 -8.66 23.66 -36.79
C ASP A 29 -7.71 22.74 -37.58
N GLU A 30 -6.41 22.85 -37.32
CA GLU A 30 -5.40 21.99 -37.95
C GLU A 30 -5.56 20.54 -37.47
N GLU A 31 -5.75 20.33 -36.17
CA GLU A 31 -5.96 18.99 -35.60
C GLU A 31 -7.25 18.35 -36.11
N LYS A 32 -8.33 19.12 -36.21
CA LYS A 32 -9.59 18.67 -36.79
C LYS A 32 -9.42 18.26 -38.25
N SER A 33 -8.65 19.04 -39.02
CA SER A 33 -8.33 18.71 -40.41
C SER A 33 -7.50 17.42 -40.51
N ASP A 34 -6.42 17.31 -39.74
CA ASP A 34 -5.56 16.12 -39.69
C ASP A 34 -6.35 14.87 -39.30
N ALA A 35 -7.15 14.96 -38.24
CA ALA A 35 -8.00 13.87 -37.79
C ALA A 35 -9.02 13.48 -38.86
N GLY A 36 -9.62 14.46 -39.55
CA GLY A 36 -10.53 14.23 -40.66
C GLY A 36 -9.88 13.47 -41.83
N VAL A 37 -8.61 13.76 -42.14
CA VAL A 37 -7.85 13.03 -43.18
C VAL A 37 -7.56 11.59 -42.71
N ILE A 38 -6.96 11.43 -41.54
CA ILE A 38 -6.50 10.14 -41.01
C ILE A 38 -7.67 9.19 -40.76
N PHE A 39 -8.71 9.62 -40.03
CA PHE A 39 -9.82 8.73 -39.67
C PHE A 39 -10.71 8.38 -40.85
N ARG A 40 -10.84 9.28 -41.84
CA ARG A 40 -11.57 8.96 -43.07
C ARG A 40 -10.82 7.92 -43.90
N ASP A 41 -9.51 8.07 -44.05
CA ASP A 41 -8.68 7.08 -44.76
C ASP A 41 -8.73 5.72 -44.04
N MET A 42 -8.47 5.70 -42.74
CA MET A 42 -8.57 4.49 -41.91
C MET A 42 -9.95 3.83 -41.99
N TYR A 43 -11.04 4.60 -41.86
CA TYR A 43 -12.39 4.04 -41.92
C TYR A 43 -12.67 3.37 -43.27
N ASN A 44 -12.33 4.03 -44.38
CA ASN A 44 -12.54 3.49 -45.72
C ASN A 44 -11.68 2.24 -45.98
N ASP A 45 -10.43 2.27 -45.53
CA ASP A 45 -9.51 1.14 -45.67
C ASP A 45 -9.96 -0.06 -44.84
N MET A 46 -10.27 0.15 -43.54
CA MET A 46 -10.80 -0.90 -42.66
C MET A 46 -12.12 -1.49 -43.19
N LYS A 47 -13.01 -0.66 -43.73
CA LYS A 47 -14.27 -1.11 -44.33
C LYS A 47 -14.03 -1.99 -45.56
N THR A 48 -13.18 -1.54 -46.49
CA THR A 48 -12.80 -2.32 -47.69
C THR A 48 -12.17 -3.65 -47.30
N ARG A 49 -11.24 -3.62 -46.34
CA ARG A 49 -10.55 -4.80 -45.82
C ARG A 49 -11.52 -5.79 -45.16
N ALA A 50 -12.48 -5.31 -44.37
CA ALA A 50 -13.49 -6.16 -43.74
C ALA A 50 -14.35 -6.89 -44.78
N PHE A 51 -14.75 -6.22 -45.87
CA PHE A 51 -15.47 -6.87 -46.96
C PHE A 51 -14.62 -7.93 -47.67
N TYR A 52 -13.39 -7.56 -48.03
CA TYR A 52 -12.45 -8.48 -48.68
C TYR A 52 -12.20 -9.73 -47.83
N LEU A 53 -11.93 -9.57 -46.53
CA LEU A 53 -11.67 -10.69 -45.62
C LEU A 53 -12.91 -11.55 -45.39
N LYS A 54 -14.10 -10.93 -45.31
CA LYS A 54 -15.36 -11.68 -45.21
C LYS A 54 -15.55 -12.60 -46.41
N GLU A 55 -15.32 -12.09 -47.62
CA GLU A 55 -15.43 -12.87 -48.85
C GLU A 55 -14.33 -13.94 -48.95
N HIS A 56 -13.07 -13.56 -48.71
CA HIS A 56 -11.92 -14.44 -48.87
C HIS A 56 -11.91 -15.61 -47.87
N LEU A 57 -12.48 -15.42 -46.68
CA LEU A 57 -12.61 -16.45 -45.65
C LEU A 57 -13.93 -17.24 -45.74
N ASN A 58 -14.73 -17.02 -46.80
CA ASN A 58 -16.04 -17.65 -47.00
C ASN A 58 -17.00 -17.47 -45.82
N HIS A 59 -16.91 -16.32 -45.14
CA HIS A 59 -17.81 -15.99 -44.03
C HIS A 59 -19.13 -15.46 -44.60
N THR A 60 -20.16 -16.32 -44.69
CA THR A 60 -21.46 -15.96 -45.26
C THR A 60 -22.37 -15.27 -44.25
N ASP A 61 -22.38 -15.75 -43.01
CA ASP A 61 -23.27 -15.32 -41.93
C ASP A 61 -22.51 -14.99 -40.64
N GLY A 62 -23.14 -14.17 -39.78
CA GLY A 62 -22.59 -13.79 -38.49
C GLY A 62 -21.99 -12.38 -38.44
N ILE A 63 -21.64 -11.96 -37.23
CA ILE A 63 -21.03 -10.66 -36.96
C ILE A 63 -19.51 -10.85 -36.94
N HIS A 64 -18.83 -10.12 -37.81
CA HIS A 64 -17.38 -10.07 -37.86
C HIS A 64 -16.88 -8.68 -37.50
N VAL A 65 -15.74 -8.61 -36.82
CA VAL A 65 -15.18 -7.36 -36.30
C VAL A 65 -13.80 -7.14 -36.89
N GLN A 66 -13.61 -6.01 -37.56
CA GLN A 66 -12.30 -5.50 -37.98
C GLN A 66 -11.78 -4.54 -36.92
N GLN A 67 -10.58 -4.81 -36.40
CA GLN A 67 -9.91 -3.97 -35.40
C GLN A 67 -8.56 -3.51 -35.93
N ARG A 68 -8.17 -2.29 -35.60
CA ARG A 68 -6.88 -1.71 -35.96
C ARG A 68 -6.26 -1.00 -34.78
N LEU A 69 -4.97 -1.22 -34.55
CA LEU A 69 -4.14 -0.44 -33.66
C LEU A 69 -3.03 0.20 -34.51
N ALA A 70 -3.00 1.53 -34.56
CA ALA A 70 -2.02 2.28 -35.32
C ALA A 70 -1.54 3.47 -34.49
N GLY A 71 -0.23 3.68 -34.42
CA GLY A 71 0.33 4.75 -33.62
C GLY A 71 1.83 4.87 -33.77
N CYS A 72 2.38 5.99 -33.33
CA CYS A 72 3.80 6.29 -33.32
C CYS A 72 4.28 6.50 -31.89
N GLU A 73 5.58 6.38 -31.69
CA GLU A 73 6.23 6.69 -30.42
C GLU A 73 7.22 7.84 -30.58
N LEU A 74 7.57 8.44 -29.45
CA LEU A 74 8.73 9.33 -29.32
C LEU A 74 9.76 8.65 -28.44
N LEU A 75 11.01 8.73 -28.87
CA LEU A 75 12.14 8.24 -28.09
C LEU A 75 12.45 9.21 -26.93
N ASP A 76 13.18 8.73 -25.93
CA ASP A 76 13.54 9.52 -24.73
C ASP A 76 14.28 10.83 -25.05
N ASN A 77 14.99 10.88 -26.17
CA ASN A 77 15.70 12.06 -26.65
C ASN A 77 14.80 13.05 -27.43
N GLY A 78 13.49 12.81 -27.46
CA GLY A 78 12.50 13.61 -28.17
C GLY A 78 12.48 13.41 -29.69
N LYS A 79 13.28 12.47 -30.23
CA LYS A 79 13.24 12.15 -31.65
C LYS A 79 12.04 11.26 -31.98
N PRO A 80 11.49 11.39 -33.20
CA PRO A 80 10.47 10.46 -33.70
C PRO A 80 10.99 9.02 -33.69
N GLY A 81 10.17 8.11 -33.15
CA GLY A 81 10.44 6.67 -33.18
C GLY A 81 9.69 5.97 -34.31
N LEU A 82 9.46 4.68 -34.12
CA LEU A 82 8.75 3.84 -35.08
C LEU A 82 7.26 4.18 -35.12
N PHE A 83 6.64 3.91 -36.27
CA PHE A 83 5.20 3.76 -36.38
C PHE A 83 4.85 2.28 -36.33
N TYR A 84 3.86 1.93 -35.53
CA TYR A 84 3.36 0.59 -35.36
C TYR A 84 1.97 0.45 -35.95
N PHE A 85 1.72 -0.69 -36.57
CA PHE A 85 0.44 -1.04 -37.14
C PHE A 85 0.11 -2.50 -36.86
N TRP A 86 -1.10 -2.73 -36.37
CA TRP A 86 -1.71 -4.04 -36.19
C TRP A 86 -3.15 -4.03 -36.66
N ASP A 87 -3.54 -5.12 -37.31
CA ASP A 87 -4.87 -5.29 -37.86
C ASP A 87 -5.37 -6.70 -37.51
N ALA A 88 -6.56 -6.78 -36.93
CA ALA A 88 -7.19 -8.03 -36.55
C ALA A 88 -8.59 -8.17 -37.16
N PHE A 89 -8.98 -9.40 -37.46
CA PHE A 89 -10.30 -9.73 -37.99
C PHE A 89 -10.89 -10.90 -37.19
N SER A 90 -12.08 -10.68 -36.62
CA SER A 90 -12.76 -11.65 -35.74
C SER A 90 -11.86 -12.15 -34.59
N GLY A 91 -11.03 -11.26 -34.03
CA GLY A 91 -10.11 -11.57 -32.92
C GLY A 91 -8.79 -12.23 -33.33
N LEU A 92 -8.59 -12.53 -34.61
CA LEU A 92 -7.35 -13.11 -35.12
C LEU A 92 -6.44 -12.00 -35.67
N ASN A 93 -5.16 -12.02 -35.30
CA ASN A 93 -4.16 -11.11 -35.87
C ASN A 93 -3.96 -11.43 -37.35
N MET A 94 -4.16 -10.44 -38.22
CA MET A 94 -4.14 -10.60 -39.67
C MET A 94 -2.90 -9.95 -40.30
N GLU A 95 -2.40 -8.86 -39.70
CA GLU A 95 -1.33 -8.06 -40.28
C GLU A 95 -0.64 -7.22 -39.21
N GLU A 96 0.68 -7.23 -39.24
CA GLU A 96 1.51 -6.47 -38.32
C GLU A 96 2.77 -5.99 -39.03
N PHE A 97 2.99 -4.67 -39.00
CA PHE A 97 4.24 -4.10 -39.47
C PHE A 97 4.65 -2.89 -38.65
N THR A 98 5.94 -2.58 -38.75
CA THR A 98 6.50 -1.32 -38.27
C THR A 98 7.05 -0.52 -39.43
N PHE A 99 6.93 0.79 -39.36
CA PHE A 99 7.51 1.72 -40.31
C PHE A 99 8.55 2.60 -39.63
N ASP A 100 9.75 2.59 -40.19
CA ASP A 100 10.90 3.36 -39.76
C ASP A 100 11.11 4.52 -40.74
N MET A 101 10.93 5.75 -40.25
CA MET A 101 11.12 6.96 -41.07
C MET A 101 12.57 7.20 -41.46
N GLU A 102 13.54 6.91 -40.59
CA GLU A 102 14.95 7.17 -40.90
C GLU A 102 15.42 6.28 -42.05
N LYS A 103 14.93 5.03 -42.07
CA LYS A 103 15.25 4.07 -43.14
C LYS A 103 14.28 4.12 -44.32
N ASN A 104 13.19 4.88 -44.20
CA ASN A 104 12.02 4.83 -45.07
C ASN A 104 11.67 3.37 -45.45
N ASN A 105 11.50 2.52 -44.44
CA ASN A 105 11.32 1.09 -44.65
C ASN A 105 10.17 0.53 -43.81
N ILE A 106 9.42 -0.39 -44.40
CA ILE A 106 8.36 -1.16 -43.75
C ILE A 106 8.92 -2.54 -43.42
N GLN A 107 8.95 -2.87 -42.14
CA GLN A 107 9.27 -4.20 -41.67
C GLN A 107 7.99 -4.95 -41.33
N MET A 108 7.66 -5.93 -42.16
CA MET A 108 6.56 -6.84 -41.89
C MET A 108 6.98 -7.81 -40.78
N LYS A 109 6.21 -7.88 -39.69
CA LYS A 109 6.46 -8.82 -38.60
C LYS A 109 5.70 -10.13 -38.79
N MET A 110 4.57 -10.07 -39.49
CA MET A 110 3.70 -11.22 -39.74
C MET A 110 3.51 -11.43 -41.25
N PRO A 111 3.95 -12.55 -41.84
CA PRO A 111 3.83 -12.80 -43.28
C PRO A 111 2.40 -13.18 -43.76
N TRP A 112 1.39 -13.23 -42.90
CA TRP A 112 0.19 -14.05 -43.11
C TRP A 112 -0.99 -13.33 -43.83
N MET A 113 -1.69 -14.10 -44.68
CA MET A 113 -2.96 -13.89 -45.43
C MET A 113 -3.13 -12.72 -46.43
N VAL A 114 -2.56 -11.53 -46.26
CA VAL A 114 -2.76 -10.43 -47.23
C VAL A 114 -1.46 -10.10 -47.96
N THR A 115 -1.26 -10.69 -49.14
CA THR A 115 -0.08 -10.35 -49.97
C THR A 115 -0.21 -8.94 -50.52
N TRP A 116 0.82 -8.12 -50.31
CA TRP A 116 0.90 -6.82 -50.94
C TRP A 116 1.58 -6.94 -52.30
N ASP A 117 0.85 -6.62 -53.36
CA ASP A 117 1.45 -6.34 -54.65
C ASP A 117 2.38 -5.10 -54.58
N GLN A 118 3.15 -4.88 -55.64
CA GLN A 118 4.12 -3.79 -55.69
C GLN A 118 3.46 -2.41 -55.61
N VAL A 119 2.27 -2.24 -56.20
CA VAL A 119 1.54 -0.97 -56.20
C VAL A 119 1.06 -0.63 -54.79
N LYS A 120 0.51 -1.61 -54.08
CA LYS A 120 0.08 -1.48 -52.69
C LYS A 120 1.27 -1.16 -51.79
N ARG A 121 2.41 -1.82 -51.96
CA ARG A 121 3.64 -1.50 -51.21
C ARG A 121 4.06 -0.04 -51.38
N LEU A 122 4.15 0.43 -52.61
CA LEU A 122 4.53 1.81 -52.91
C LEU A 122 3.52 2.81 -52.34
N LYS A 123 2.22 2.52 -52.48
CA LYS A 123 1.15 3.36 -51.93
C LYS A 123 1.23 3.44 -50.40
N VAL A 124 1.37 2.31 -49.72
CA VAL A 124 1.45 2.29 -48.25
C VAL A 124 2.70 3.01 -47.79
N GLN A 125 3.85 2.75 -48.40
CA GLN A 125 5.10 3.45 -48.06
C GLN A 125 4.94 4.98 -48.20
N PHE A 126 4.42 5.45 -49.33
CA PHE A 126 4.16 6.87 -49.55
C PHE A 126 3.23 7.48 -48.50
N MET A 127 2.13 6.78 -48.15
CA MET A 127 1.17 7.25 -47.15
C MET A 127 1.78 7.34 -45.75
N TYR A 128 2.63 6.39 -45.37
CA TYR A 128 3.25 6.39 -44.04
C TYR A 128 4.35 7.45 -43.93
N GLU A 129 5.14 7.62 -45.00
CA GLU A 129 6.18 8.64 -45.08
C GLU A 129 5.61 10.07 -45.06
N ASN A 130 4.52 10.32 -45.80
CA ASN A 130 4.06 11.69 -46.06
C ASN A 130 2.81 12.09 -45.26
N VAL A 131 2.08 11.13 -44.67
CA VAL A 131 0.79 11.40 -44.01
C VAL A 131 0.78 10.84 -42.58
N TYR A 132 0.80 9.51 -42.41
CA TYR A 132 0.54 8.90 -41.11
C TYR A 132 1.61 9.21 -40.07
N HIS A 133 2.88 9.01 -40.39
CA HIS A 133 3.96 9.24 -39.41
C HIS A 133 4.12 10.73 -39.06
N PRO A 134 4.23 11.67 -40.02
CA PRO A 134 4.38 13.09 -39.70
C PRO A 134 3.22 13.65 -38.88
N ILE A 135 1.96 13.32 -39.25
CA ILE A 135 0.78 13.76 -38.50
C ILE A 135 0.77 13.15 -37.10
N CYS A 136 1.06 11.85 -36.98
CA CYS A 136 1.07 11.18 -35.69
C CYS A 136 2.08 11.80 -34.73
N ILE A 137 3.32 12.05 -35.18
CA ILE A 137 4.36 12.67 -34.35
C ILE A 137 3.99 14.09 -33.97
N LYS A 138 3.49 14.89 -34.92
CA LYS A 138 3.03 16.26 -34.68
C LYS A 138 1.96 16.29 -33.59
N VAL A 139 0.96 15.43 -33.70
CA VAL A 139 -0.14 15.31 -32.72
C VAL A 139 0.38 14.80 -31.37
N LEU A 140 1.24 13.78 -31.37
CA LEU A 140 1.86 13.22 -30.16
C LEU A 140 2.63 14.28 -29.37
N GLN A 141 3.47 15.07 -30.04
CA GLN A 141 4.22 16.17 -29.39
C GLN A 141 3.29 17.23 -28.77
N ARG A 142 2.19 17.58 -29.46
CA ARG A 142 1.19 18.52 -28.92
C ARG A 142 0.54 17.99 -27.66
N TYR A 143 0.02 16.77 -27.69
CA TYR A 143 -0.65 16.18 -26.52
C TYR A 143 0.31 15.93 -25.37
N LEU A 144 1.57 15.55 -25.63
CA LEU A 144 2.56 15.46 -24.55
C LEU A 144 2.82 16.80 -23.86
N ASN A 145 2.76 17.91 -24.59
CA ASN A 145 2.89 19.24 -24.00
C ASN A 145 1.63 19.64 -23.22
N MET A 146 0.44 19.43 -23.80
CA MET A 146 -0.84 19.79 -23.18
C MET A 146 -1.17 18.92 -21.96
N GLU A 147 -1.00 17.62 -22.08
CA GLU A 147 -1.32 16.62 -21.05
C GLU A 147 -0.11 16.24 -20.20
N LYS A 148 0.99 17.02 -20.26
CA LYS A 148 2.23 16.73 -19.53
C LYS A 148 1.99 16.37 -18.06
N ASN A 149 1.15 17.16 -17.39
CA ASN A 149 0.82 16.95 -15.99
C ASN A 149 0.02 15.65 -15.76
N SER A 150 -0.87 15.30 -16.69
CA SER A 150 -1.69 14.08 -16.63
C SER A 150 -0.85 12.83 -16.91
N VAL A 151 0.00 12.86 -17.94
CA VAL A 151 0.86 11.75 -18.37
C VAL A 151 1.98 11.49 -17.37
N MET A 152 2.61 12.56 -16.87
CA MET A 152 3.74 12.45 -15.95
C MET A 152 3.33 12.40 -14.48
N ARG A 153 2.01 12.38 -14.17
CA ARG A 153 1.54 12.29 -12.78
C ARG A 153 2.08 11.03 -12.13
N LYS A 154 2.35 11.10 -10.84
CA LYS A 154 2.84 9.96 -10.05
C LYS A 154 1.92 9.80 -8.87
N VAL A 155 1.22 8.68 -8.81
CA VAL A 155 0.33 8.35 -7.71
C VAL A 155 0.85 7.09 -7.04
N LYS A 156 1.17 7.18 -5.75
CA LYS A 156 1.71 6.07 -4.98
C LYS A 156 0.60 5.04 -4.69
N PRO A 157 0.88 3.72 -4.80
CA PRO A 157 -0.08 2.69 -4.43
C PRO A 157 -0.43 2.74 -2.94
N ARG A 158 -1.68 2.44 -2.64
CA ARG A 158 -2.10 1.97 -1.31
C ARG A 158 -2.03 0.45 -1.31
N VAL A 159 -1.24 -0.11 -0.40
CA VAL A 159 -1.04 -1.56 -0.28
C VAL A 159 -1.80 -2.09 0.92
N ARG A 160 -2.51 -3.21 0.74
CA ARG A 160 -3.29 -3.87 1.79
C ARG A 160 -3.06 -5.37 1.72
N LEU A 161 -2.69 -5.95 2.86
CA LEU A 161 -2.73 -7.39 3.07
C LEU A 161 -4.06 -7.76 3.72
N MET A 162 -4.79 -8.68 3.10
CA MET A 162 -6.12 -9.12 3.51
C MET A 162 -6.10 -10.64 3.68
N ARG A 163 -6.96 -11.14 4.56
CA ARG A 163 -7.17 -12.57 4.74
C ARG A 163 -8.66 -12.90 4.76
N LYS A 164 -9.03 -14.00 4.11
CA LYS A 164 -10.41 -14.44 3.99
C LYS A 164 -10.47 -15.96 4.12
N MET A 165 -11.26 -16.46 5.07
CA MET A 165 -11.60 -17.89 5.07
C MET A 165 -12.52 -18.20 3.89
N LEU A 166 -12.19 -19.26 3.15
CA LEU A 166 -13.01 -19.77 2.07
C LEU A 166 -14.13 -20.62 2.67
N PRO A 167 -15.42 -20.25 2.44
CA PRO A 167 -16.55 -20.88 3.13
C PRO A 167 -16.64 -22.40 2.93
N ASP A 168 -16.20 -22.89 1.77
CA ASP A 168 -16.43 -24.27 1.34
C ASP A 168 -15.30 -25.24 1.71
N SER A 169 -14.09 -24.75 2.00
CA SER A 169 -12.89 -25.59 2.15
C SER A 169 -12.14 -25.43 3.47
N GLN A 170 -12.56 -24.52 4.36
CA GLN A 170 -11.81 -24.12 5.58
C GLN A 170 -10.38 -23.61 5.29
N GLU A 171 -10.06 -23.32 4.03
CA GLU A 171 -8.78 -22.79 3.61
C GLU A 171 -8.71 -21.28 3.85
N LEU A 172 -7.51 -20.77 4.12
CA LEU A 172 -7.29 -19.34 4.27
C LEU A 172 -6.69 -18.76 3.00
N GLN A 173 -7.38 -17.80 2.39
CA GLN A 173 -6.82 -17.00 1.32
C GLN A 173 -6.15 -15.74 1.87
N ILE A 174 -4.86 -15.56 1.57
CA ILE A 174 -4.13 -14.32 1.79
C ILE A 174 -4.11 -13.55 0.47
N SER A 175 -4.56 -12.30 0.46
CA SER A 175 -4.54 -11.44 -0.71
C SER A 175 -3.76 -10.16 -0.42
N CYS A 176 -2.73 -9.90 -1.21
CA CYS A 176 -2.10 -8.59 -1.26
C CYS A 176 -2.69 -7.77 -2.41
N LEU A 177 -3.23 -6.60 -2.08
CA LEU A 177 -3.81 -5.65 -3.03
C LEU A 177 -3.00 -4.35 -3.02
N ALA A 178 -2.46 -3.98 -4.18
CA ALA A 178 -2.01 -2.62 -4.45
C ALA A 178 -3.07 -1.92 -5.30
N THR A 179 -3.51 -0.72 -4.91
CA THR A 179 -4.54 0.03 -5.64
C THR A 179 -4.26 1.54 -5.59
N GLY A 180 -4.77 2.29 -6.56
CA GLY A 180 -4.63 3.73 -6.62
C GLY A 180 -3.27 4.18 -7.14
N PHE A 181 -2.56 3.36 -7.92
CA PHE A 181 -1.25 3.72 -8.45
C PHE A 181 -1.32 4.18 -9.91
N TYR A 182 -0.38 5.05 -10.28
CA TYR A 182 -0.15 5.49 -11.65
C TYR A 182 1.30 5.97 -11.78
N PRO A 183 2.06 5.59 -12.82
CA PRO A 183 1.66 4.90 -14.05
C PRO A 183 1.45 3.39 -13.87
N ARG A 184 1.02 2.72 -14.96
CA ARG A 184 0.58 1.33 -14.98
C ARG A 184 1.62 0.33 -14.48
N HIS A 185 2.91 0.54 -14.75
CA HIS A 185 3.96 -0.42 -14.40
C HIS A 185 4.20 -0.51 -12.88
N ILE A 186 4.13 -1.71 -12.33
CA ILE A 186 4.22 -1.98 -10.90
C ILE A 186 4.69 -3.43 -10.65
N ASN A 187 5.48 -3.68 -9.58
CA ASN A 187 5.89 -5.03 -9.18
C ASN A 187 5.41 -5.37 -7.77
N LEU A 188 4.45 -6.30 -7.66
CA LEU A 188 3.89 -6.81 -6.41
C LEU A 188 4.46 -8.19 -6.09
N THR A 189 5.01 -8.37 -4.89
CA THR A 189 5.56 -9.66 -4.43
C THR A 189 4.98 -10.03 -3.07
N LEU A 190 4.37 -11.21 -2.99
CA LEU A 190 3.89 -11.82 -1.75
C LEU A 190 5.01 -12.69 -1.16
N PHE A 191 5.20 -12.64 0.16
CA PHE A 191 6.21 -13.45 0.85
C PHE A 191 5.58 -14.37 1.89
N ARG A 192 6.21 -15.51 2.08
CA ARG A 192 6.01 -16.47 3.18
C ARG A 192 7.35 -16.65 3.89
N ASP A 193 7.41 -16.30 5.18
CA ASP A 193 8.61 -16.38 6.02
C ASP A 193 9.85 -15.70 5.41
N GLY A 194 9.65 -14.53 4.82
CA GLY A 194 10.73 -13.74 4.21
C GLY A 194 11.18 -14.23 2.83
N HIS A 195 10.58 -15.31 2.30
CA HIS A 195 10.86 -15.81 0.95
C HIS A 195 9.71 -15.47 0.00
N PRO A 196 10.00 -15.02 -1.24
CA PRO A 196 8.96 -14.76 -2.23
C PRO A 196 8.22 -16.06 -2.54
N VAL A 197 6.90 -15.97 -2.65
CA VAL A 197 6.06 -17.11 -3.05
C VAL A 197 6.13 -17.25 -4.57
N ASP A 198 6.28 -18.48 -5.05
CA ASP A 198 6.35 -18.79 -6.47
C ASP A 198 5.04 -18.41 -7.19
N ASP A 199 5.16 -17.93 -8.42
CA ASP A 199 4.01 -17.42 -9.18
C ASP A 199 2.99 -18.52 -9.55
N ASP A 200 3.37 -19.80 -9.54
CA ASP A 200 2.47 -20.95 -9.78
C ASP A 200 1.49 -21.21 -8.62
N GLN A 201 1.88 -20.85 -7.40
CA GLN A 201 1.04 -20.90 -6.20
C GLN A 201 0.14 -19.66 -6.05
N ILE A 202 0.38 -18.63 -6.86
CA ILE A 202 -0.31 -17.34 -6.77
C ILE A 202 -1.44 -17.28 -7.80
N THR A 203 -2.58 -16.76 -7.36
CA THR A 203 -3.69 -16.37 -8.23
C THR A 203 -3.76 -14.85 -8.37
N GLY A 204 -4.16 -14.38 -9.56
CA GLY A 204 -4.20 -12.96 -9.91
C GLY A 204 -2.88 -12.48 -10.52
N GLY A 205 -2.43 -11.30 -10.14
CA GLY A 205 -1.23 -10.65 -10.70
C GLY A 205 -1.51 -9.74 -11.91
N GLU A 206 -2.71 -9.80 -12.47
CA GLU A 206 -3.11 -8.88 -13.53
C GLU A 206 -3.34 -7.45 -13.01
N ILE A 207 -3.05 -6.48 -13.87
CA ILE A 207 -3.27 -5.05 -13.62
C ILE A 207 -4.62 -4.66 -14.19
N LEU A 208 -5.53 -4.22 -13.32
CA LEU A 208 -6.86 -3.78 -13.66
C LEU A 208 -6.97 -2.25 -13.55
N PRO A 209 -7.70 -1.57 -14.46
CA PRO A 209 -7.95 -0.14 -14.36
C PRO A 209 -8.99 0.18 -13.28
N ASN A 210 -8.85 1.33 -12.64
CA ASN A 210 -9.85 1.95 -11.78
C ASN A 210 -10.60 3.05 -12.55
N GLY A 211 -11.79 3.44 -12.06
CA GLY A 211 -12.61 4.50 -12.68
C GLY A 211 -12.03 5.92 -12.58
N ASP A 212 -11.02 6.12 -11.73
CA ASP A 212 -10.32 7.40 -11.52
C ASP A 212 -9.04 7.54 -12.37
N GLY A 213 -8.83 6.62 -13.32
CA GLY A 213 -7.65 6.57 -14.18
C GLY A 213 -6.38 6.05 -13.50
N THR A 214 -6.49 5.51 -12.27
CA THR A 214 -5.41 4.76 -11.62
C THR A 214 -5.55 3.26 -11.87
N TYR A 215 -4.64 2.45 -11.32
CA TYR A 215 -4.64 1.00 -11.47
C TYR A 215 -4.67 0.28 -10.13
N GLN A 216 -4.99 -1.01 -10.22
CA GLN A 216 -4.89 -1.96 -9.12
C GLN A 216 -4.32 -3.31 -9.57
N MET A 217 -3.64 -4.01 -8.66
CA MET A 217 -3.12 -5.36 -8.85
C MET A 217 -3.35 -6.15 -7.55
N ARG A 218 -3.82 -7.40 -7.68
CA ARG A 218 -4.01 -8.32 -6.54
C ARG A 218 -3.28 -9.62 -6.80
N LYS A 219 -2.42 -10.04 -5.86
CA LYS A 219 -1.84 -11.39 -5.80
C LYS A 219 -2.41 -12.11 -4.58
N SER A 220 -2.91 -13.33 -4.76
CA SER A 220 -3.51 -14.11 -3.67
C SER A 220 -2.92 -15.52 -3.59
N LEU A 221 -2.71 -15.99 -2.38
CA LEU A 221 -2.25 -17.34 -2.05
C LEU A 221 -3.33 -18.03 -1.22
N VAL A 222 -3.69 -19.26 -1.59
CA VAL A 222 -4.54 -20.12 -0.77
C VAL A 222 -3.64 -21.00 0.10
N ILE A 223 -3.94 -21.06 1.40
CA ILE A 223 -3.17 -21.77 2.40
C ILE A 223 -4.02 -22.92 2.93
N SER A 224 -3.42 -24.11 2.98
CA SER A 224 -4.02 -25.31 3.55
C SER A 224 -4.13 -25.21 5.09
N GLU A 225 -5.01 -26.03 5.67
CA GLU A 225 -5.14 -26.13 7.13
C GLU A 225 -3.83 -26.55 7.82
N GLU A 226 -3.00 -27.37 7.15
CA GLU A 226 -1.71 -27.81 7.67
C GLU A 226 -0.73 -26.64 7.83
N ASP A 227 -0.62 -25.78 6.81
CA ASP A 227 0.27 -24.63 6.82
C ASP A 227 -0.23 -23.52 7.77
N LEU A 228 -1.54 -23.43 8.00
CA LEU A 228 -2.12 -22.59 9.04
C LEU A 228 -1.60 -22.98 10.44
N ARG A 229 -1.53 -24.28 10.74
CA ARG A 229 -1.03 -24.79 12.04
C ARG A 229 0.45 -24.48 12.26
N LYS A 230 1.23 -24.37 11.17
CA LYS A 230 2.66 -24.04 11.23
C LYS A 230 2.93 -22.57 11.60
N GLY A 231 1.93 -21.69 11.48
CA GLY A 231 2.04 -20.30 11.94
C GLY A 231 2.98 -19.42 11.11
N HIS A 232 3.02 -19.66 9.79
CA HIS A 232 3.84 -18.89 8.85
C HIS A 232 3.55 -17.38 8.89
N LYS A 233 4.58 -16.56 8.65
CA LYS A 233 4.45 -15.11 8.56
C LYS A 233 4.33 -14.69 7.10
N TYR A 234 3.23 -14.01 6.79
CA TYR A 234 2.97 -13.46 5.47
C TYR A 234 3.18 -11.95 5.46
N ASN A 235 3.85 -11.46 4.43
CA ASN A 235 3.96 -10.03 4.15
C ASN A 235 3.94 -9.81 2.64
N CYS A 236 4.00 -8.54 2.23
CA CYS A 236 3.97 -8.19 0.82
C CYS A 236 4.81 -6.94 0.58
N THR A 237 5.56 -6.93 -0.52
CA THR A 237 6.34 -5.78 -0.94
C THR A 237 5.92 -5.30 -2.31
N MET A 238 6.21 -4.03 -2.57
CA MET A 238 5.78 -3.34 -3.76
C MET A 238 6.89 -2.41 -4.24
N LYS A 239 7.25 -2.52 -5.51
CA LYS A 239 8.10 -1.55 -6.20
C LYS A 239 7.31 -0.82 -7.29
N HIS A 240 7.23 0.51 -7.14
CA HIS A 240 6.56 1.40 -8.08
C HIS A 240 7.40 2.67 -8.25
N LEU A 241 7.77 3.05 -9.48
CA LEU A 241 8.53 4.28 -9.77
C LEU A 241 9.87 4.45 -9.02
N ASN A 242 10.60 3.36 -8.77
CA ASN A 242 11.80 3.34 -7.91
C ASN A 242 11.57 3.79 -6.46
N LEU A 243 10.31 3.85 -6.01
CA LEU A 243 9.96 3.92 -4.60
C LEU A 243 9.83 2.48 -4.10
N ASP A 244 10.88 1.96 -3.48
CA ASP A 244 10.83 0.74 -2.70
C ASP A 244 10.09 1.04 -1.38
N ASN A 245 8.77 1.19 -1.45
CA ASN A 245 7.95 1.27 -0.25
C ASN A 245 7.75 -0.14 0.29
N LYS A 246 8.74 -0.63 1.06
CA LYS A 246 8.58 -1.84 1.86
C LYS A 246 7.64 -1.54 3.02
N LEU A 247 6.35 -1.83 2.84
CA LEU A 247 5.39 -1.78 3.92
C LEU A 247 5.32 -3.20 4.53
N ASP A 248 6.14 -3.45 5.56
CA ASP A 248 6.09 -4.69 6.34
C ASP A 248 4.80 -4.73 7.17
N ILE A 249 3.65 -4.98 6.52
CA ILE A 249 2.41 -5.27 7.22
C ILE A 249 2.45 -6.73 7.65
N ALA A 250 2.92 -6.96 8.88
CA ALA A 250 2.74 -8.24 9.55
C ALA A 250 1.35 -8.29 10.20
N PHE A 251 0.69 -9.44 10.14
CA PHE A 251 -0.52 -9.69 10.93
C PHE A 251 -0.17 -9.66 12.42
N VAL A 252 -0.56 -8.59 13.11
CA VAL A 252 -0.39 -8.47 14.56
C VAL A 252 -1.63 -9.08 15.23
N LYS A 253 -1.41 -10.08 16.09
CA LYS A 253 -2.48 -10.65 16.92
C LYS A 253 -2.99 -9.56 17.87
N PRO A 254 -4.29 -9.21 17.83
CA PRO A 254 -4.88 -8.23 18.74
C PRO A 254 -4.63 -8.61 20.20
N ARG A 255 -4.34 -7.62 21.04
CA ARG A 255 -4.29 -7.77 22.49
C ARG A 255 -5.58 -7.23 23.07
N VAL A 256 -6.33 -8.08 23.76
CA VAL A 256 -7.56 -7.69 24.47
C VAL A 256 -7.32 -7.76 25.96
N ARG A 257 -7.79 -6.75 26.69
CA ARG A 257 -7.70 -6.67 28.15
C ARG A 257 -9.03 -6.19 28.72
N LEU A 258 -9.50 -6.86 29.77
CA LEU A 258 -10.53 -6.32 30.65
C LEU A 258 -9.85 -5.41 31.70
N THR A 259 -10.45 -4.27 31.99
CA THR A 259 -9.95 -3.29 32.94
C THR A 259 -11.09 -2.84 33.85
N ARG A 260 -10.78 -2.61 35.13
CA ARG A 260 -11.71 -2.03 36.11
C ARG A 260 -11.11 -0.73 36.64
N LYS A 261 -11.89 0.35 36.65
CA LYS A 261 -11.46 1.66 37.18
C LYS A 261 -12.57 2.23 38.08
N MET A 262 -12.20 2.74 39.25
CA MET A 262 -13.11 3.49 40.12
C MET A 262 -13.34 4.88 39.54
N LEU A 263 -14.59 5.35 39.51
CA LEU A 263 -14.93 6.67 38.98
C LEU A 263 -14.66 7.75 40.06
N PRO A 264 -14.14 8.95 39.68
CA PRO A 264 -13.78 9.99 40.65
C PRO A 264 -14.96 10.54 41.46
N ASP A 265 -16.15 10.60 40.86
CA ASP A 265 -17.30 11.35 41.38
C ASP A 265 -18.48 10.46 41.83
N SER A 266 -18.34 9.13 41.83
CA SER A 266 -19.41 8.20 42.18
C SER A 266 -18.89 6.94 42.87
N GLN A 267 -19.74 6.26 43.66
CA GLN A 267 -19.50 4.90 44.16
C GLN A 267 -19.54 3.84 43.03
N GLY A 268 -19.39 4.25 41.77
CA GLY A 268 -19.47 3.40 40.60
C GLY A 268 -18.10 2.95 40.06
N PHE A 269 -18.12 1.84 39.34
CA PHE A 269 -16.96 1.27 38.67
C PHE A 269 -17.17 1.28 37.16
N GLN A 270 -16.11 1.55 36.41
CA GLN A 270 -16.07 1.39 34.97
C GLN A 270 -15.37 0.08 34.61
N ILE A 271 -16.11 -0.84 33.99
CA ILE A 271 -15.59 -2.06 33.38
C ILE A 271 -15.31 -1.77 31.91
N GLY A 272 -14.03 -1.69 31.54
CA GLY A 272 -13.59 -1.41 30.18
C GLY A 272 -12.98 -2.63 29.51
N CYS A 273 -13.48 -3.03 28.35
CA CYS A 273 -12.80 -3.94 27.45
C CYS A 273 -12.01 -3.15 26.40
N LEU A 274 -10.69 -3.34 26.36
CA LEU A 274 -9.78 -2.65 25.46
C LEU A 274 -9.12 -3.65 24.51
N ALA A 275 -9.30 -3.46 23.21
CA ALA A 275 -8.56 -4.13 22.15
C ALA A 275 -7.50 -3.18 21.56
N THR A 276 -6.25 -3.63 21.44
CA THR A 276 -5.12 -2.86 20.90
C THR A 276 -4.29 -3.67 19.92
N GLY A 277 -3.58 -2.99 19.04
CA GLY A 277 -2.61 -3.62 18.14
C GLY A 277 -3.24 -4.48 17.07
N PHE A 278 -4.46 -4.16 16.62
CA PHE A 278 -5.16 -4.93 15.58
C PHE A 278 -5.12 -4.23 14.23
N TYR A 279 -4.99 -5.01 13.16
CA TYR A 279 -5.06 -4.58 11.77
C TYR A 279 -5.48 -5.80 10.93
N PRO A 280 -6.47 -5.74 10.03
CA PRO A 280 -7.14 -4.55 9.47
C PRO A 280 -8.12 -3.83 10.42
N ARG A 281 -8.63 -2.67 10.01
CA ARG A 281 -9.49 -1.78 10.83
C ARG A 281 -10.74 -2.45 11.39
N HIS A 282 -11.33 -3.41 10.67
CA HIS A 282 -12.60 -4.03 11.07
C HIS A 282 -12.44 -4.99 12.25
N ILE A 283 -13.11 -4.71 13.37
CA ILE A 283 -13.13 -5.50 14.61
C ILE A 283 -14.54 -5.48 15.21
N ASN A 284 -14.97 -6.60 15.81
CA ASN A 284 -16.18 -6.66 16.62
C ASN A 284 -15.80 -6.98 18.06
N LEU A 285 -16.12 -6.07 18.97
CA LEU A 285 -15.88 -6.19 20.41
C LEU A 285 -17.23 -6.27 21.13
N THR A 286 -17.40 -7.28 21.99
CA THR A 286 -18.65 -7.52 22.74
C THR A 286 -18.33 -7.76 24.21
N LEU A 287 -18.96 -6.98 25.08
CA LEU A 287 -18.89 -7.11 26.54
C LEU A 287 -20.06 -7.96 27.02
N PHE A 288 -19.83 -8.85 27.98
CA PHE A 288 -20.83 -9.74 28.56
C PHE A 288 -20.91 -9.53 30.07
N LYS A 289 -22.13 -9.62 30.60
CA LYS A 289 -22.45 -9.68 32.02
C LYS A 289 -23.22 -10.98 32.27
N ASP A 290 -22.71 -11.85 33.14
CA ASP A 290 -23.27 -13.17 33.47
C ASP A 290 -23.64 -14.02 32.24
N GLY A 291 -22.76 -14.01 31.24
CA GLY A 291 -22.95 -14.76 29.99
C GLY A 291 -23.89 -14.11 28.98
N HIS A 292 -24.54 -12.99 29.30
CA HIS A 292 -25.41 -12.25 28.40
C HIS A 292 -24.69 -11.02 27.81
N PRO A 293 -24.82 -10.74 26.50
CA PRO A 293 -24.23 -9.55 25.91
C PRO A 293 -24.90 -8.31 26.50
N VAL A 294 -24.09 -7.32 26.88
CA VAL A 294 -24.57 -6.03 27.40
C VAL A 294 -25.11 -5.21 26.23
N ASP A 295 -26.28 -4.60 26.41
CA ASP A 295 -26.91 -3.77 25.39
C ASP A 295 -26.06 -2.53 25.05
N ASP A 296 -26.09 -2.12 23.78
CA ASP A 296 -25.26 -1.02 23.29
C ASP A 296 -25.65 0.36 23.89
N ASP A 297 -26.85 0.50 24.46
CA ASP A 297 -27.32 1.72 25.14
C ASP A 297 -26.65 1.96 26.51
N GLN A 298 -26.19 0.88 27.15
CA GLN A 298 -25.45 0.91 28.42
C GLN A 298 -23.94 0.99 28.23
N ILE A 299 -23.46 0.85 26.99
CA ILE A 299 -22.04 0.83 26.66
C ILE A 299 -21.59 2.20 26.17
N THR A 300 -20.46 2.66 26.71
CA THR A 300 -19.74 3.85 26.23
C THR A 300 -18.50 3.46 25.42
N GLY A 301 -18.16 4.26 24.41
CA GLY A 301 -17.04 4.02 23.50
C GLY A 301 -17.44 3.28 22.23
N GLY A 302 -16.56 2.43 21.71
CA GLY A 302 -16.75 1.68 20.47
C GLY A 302 -16.13 2.30 19.22
N GLU A 303 -15.56 3.50 19.34
CA GLU A 303 -14.80 4.10 18.24
C GLU A 303 -13.44 3.41 18.04
N ILE A 304 -13.02 3.32 16.79
CA ILE A 304 -11.72 2.76 16.39
C ILE A 304 -10.75 3.91 16.19
N LEU A 305 -9.70 3.95 17.02
CA LEU A 305 -8.65 4.97 16.97
C LEU A 305 -7.37 4.41 16.31
N PRO A 306 -6.68 5.18 15.47
CA PRO A 306 -5.40 4.78 14.89
C PRO A 306 -4.24 4.92 15.90
N ASN A 307 -3.28 4.00 15.83
CA ASN A 307 -2.01 4.07 16.56
C ASN A 307 -0.89 4.60 15.65
N GLY A 308 0.20 5.11 16.23
CA GLY A 308 1.36 5.63 15.48
C GLY A 308 2.17 4.57 14.74
N ASP A 309 1.93 3.28 15.01
CA ASP A 309 2.59 2.13 14.39
C ASP A 309 1.79 1.52 13.21
N GLY A 310 0.69 2.17 12.80
CA GLY A 310 -0.18 1.71 11.72
C GLY A 310 -1.23 0.67 12.15
N THR A 311 -1.30 0.31 13.43
CA THR A 311 -2.37 -0.54 13.99
C THR A 311 -3.54 0.30 14.53
N TYR A 312 -4.60 -0.36 15.00
CA TYR A 312 -5.78 0.29 15.58
C TYR A 312 -6.03 -0.16 17.04
N GLN A 313 -6.84 0.62 17.74
CA GLN A 313 -7.37 0.31 19.07
C GLN A 313 -8.86 0.65 19.19
N MET A 314 -9.58 -0.05 20.06
CA MET A 314 -11.00 0.15 20.35
C MET A 314 -11.29 -0.19 21.81
N ARG A 315 -12.14 0.60 22.47
CA ARG A 315 -12.58 0.36 23.85
C ARG A 315 -14.10 0.40 23.94
N LYS A 316 -14.72 -0.60 24.57
CA LYS A 316 -16.11 -0.57 25.04
C LYS A 316 -16.12 -0.57 26.57
N SER A 317 -16.94 0.25 27.21
CA SER A 317 -17.00 0.38 28.67
C SER A 317 -18.42 0.36 29.21
N LEU A 318 -18.63 -0.30 30.34
CA LEU A 318 -19.88 -0.31 31.09
C LEU A 318 -19.64 0.35 32.45
N VAL A 319 -20.57 1.19 32.91
CA VAL A 319 -20.56 1.76 34.26
C VAL A 319 -21.53 0.97 35.12
N ILE A 320 -21.06 0.51 36.29
CA ILE A 320 -21.85 -0.26 37.27
C ILE A 320 -21.79 0.42 38.64
N SER A 321 -22.78 0.17 39.49
CA SER A 321 -22.80 0.70 40.85
C SER A 321 -21.92 -0.13 41.80
N GLY A 322 -21.61 0.41 42.99
CA GLY A 322 -20.88 -0.32 44.03
C GLY A 322 -21.68 -1.49 44.64
N GLU A 323 -23.01 -1.37 44.67
CA GLU A 323 -23.92 -2.45 45.09
C GLU A 323 -23.88 -3.61 44.08
N GLU A 324 -23.96 -3.29 42.79
CA GLU A 324 -23.90 -4.27 41.69
C GLU A 324 -22.55 -4.97 41.59
N LEU A 325 -21.47 -4.31 42.03
CA LEU A 325 -20.17 -4.98 42.18
C LEU A 325 -20.18 -6.00 43.33
N SER A 326 -20.91 -5.71 44.41
CA SER A 326 -21.01 -6.55 45.61
C SER A 326 -21.88 -7.80 45.39
N GLU A 327 -22.72 -7.79 44.36
CA GLU A 327 -23.54 -8.94 43.92
C GLU A 327 -22.73 -10.05 43.23
N GLY A 328 -21.47 -9.79 42.86
CA GLY A 328 -20.55 -10.83 42.36
C GLY A 328 -20.75 -11.24 40.89
N HIS A 329 -21.34 -10.37 40.07
CA HIS A 329 -21.52 -10.60 38.64
C HIS A 329 -20.20 -10.90 37.90
N LYS A 330 -20.26 -11.79 36.90
CA LYS A 330 -19.12 -12.15 36.05
C LYS A 330 -19.10 -11.31 34.78
N TYR A 331 -17.96 -10.71 34.49
CA TYR A 331 -17.79 -9.87 33.29
C TYR A 331 -16.76 -10.47 32.36
N ASN A 332 -17.16 -10.65 31.10
CA ASN A 332 -16.31 -11.27 30.08
C ASN A 332 -16.25 -10.33 28.88
N CYS A 333 -15.17 -10.38 28.11
CA CYS A 333 -15.12 -9.71 26.82
C CYS A 333 -14.67 -10.65 25.73
N THR A 334 -15.33 -10.50 24.60
CA THR A 334 -15.09 -11.33 23.43
C THR A 334 -14.80 -10.44 22.25
N MET A 335 -13.88 -10.89 21.43
CA MET A 335 -13.49 -10.17 20.24
C MET A 335 -13.55 -11.14 19.06
N LYS A 336 -14.19 -10.68 17.98
CA LYS A 336 -14.02 -11.23 16.64
C LYS A 336 -13.24 -10.23 15.82
N HIS A 337 -12.04 -10.62 15.43
CA HIS A 337 -11.21 -9.82 14.53
C HIS A 337 -10.80 -10.68 13.36
N LEU A 338 -10.59 -10.03 12.22
CA LEU A 338 -10.14 -10.72 11.02
C LEU A 338 -8.93 -11.60 11.32
N ASN A 339 -8.00 -11.22 12.21
CA ASN A 339 -6.75 -11.91 12.63
C ASN A 339 -6.89 -13.07 13.63
N LEU A 340 -8.08 -13.40 14.11
CA LEU A 340 -8.28 -14.61 14.92
C LEU A 340 -9.25 -15.57 14.23
N ASP A 341 -8.81 -16.81 14.08
CA ASP A 341 -9.62 -17.89 13.50
C ASP A 341 -10.73 -18.35 14.46
N ASN A 342 -10.58 -18.02 15.76
CA ASN A 342 -11.54 -18.31 16.83
C ASN A 342 -11.88 -17.05 17.64
N LYS A 343 -13.12 -16.99 18.16
CA LYS A 343 -13.56 -16.00 19.15
C LYS A 343 -12.65 -16.11 20.39
N LEU A 344 -11.93 -15.05 20.72
CA LEU A 344 -11.14 -15.02 21.97
C LEU A 344 -12.06 -14.56 23.10
N ASP A 345 -12.41 -15.49 23.97
CA ASP A 345 -13.19 -15.21 25.18
C ASP A 345 -12.22 -14.99 26.35
N ILE A 346 -12.18 -13.76 26.86
CA ILE A 346 -11.42 -13.41 28.07
C ILE A 346 -12.41 -13.28 29.21
N THR A 347 -12.37 -14.24 30.12
CA THR A 347 -13.14 -14.30 31.37
C THR A 347 -12.35 -13.63 32.49
N PHE A 348 -12.98 -12.75 33.25
CA PHE A 348 -12.40 -12.17 34.47
C PHE A 348 -13.37 -12.38 35.62
N ASP A 349 -12.97 -13.14 36.63
CA ASP A 349 -13.73 -13.24 37.87
C ASP A 349 -13.42 -12.00 38.72
N VAL A 350 -14.43 -11.16 38.94
CA VAL A 350 -14.31 -9.88 39.67
C VAL A 350 -13.92 -10.05 41.15
N ALA A 351 -13.94 -11.29 41.65
CA ALA A 351 -13.69 -11.64 43.05
C ALA A 351 -12.22 -11.56 43.49
N GLU A 352 -11.24 -11.50 42.58
CA GLU A 352 -9.82 -11.38 42.96
C GLU A 352 -9.26 -10.02 42.54
N TYR A 353 -9.53 -9.01 43.37
CA TYR A 353 -8.65 -7.87 43.51
C TYR A 353 -8.13 -7.86 44.93
N GLU A 354 -6.98 -8.48 45.15
CA GLU A 354 -6.10 -7.94 46.16
C GLU A 354 -5.76 -6.50 45.71
N PRO A 355 -6.14 -5.47 46.49
CA PRO A 355 -5.70 -4.13 46.21
C PRO A 355 -4.19 -4.18 46.17
N GLY A 356 -3.62 -3.76 45.04
CA GLY A 356 -2.21 -3.85 44.76
C GLY A 356 -1.44 -3.57 46.03
N SER A 357 -0.78 -4.62 46.54
CA SER A 357 0.24 -4.49 47.55
C SER A 357 1.33 -3.66 46.88
N PHE A 358 1.18 -2.34 46.93
CA PHE A 358 2.33 -1.48 47.08
C PHE A 358 3.06 -2.12 48.24
N ASN A 359 4.14 -2.83 47.93
CA ASN A 359 4.91 -3.58 48.90
C ASN A 359 5.15 -2.60 50.06
N LEU A 360 4.38 -2.72 51.15
CA LEU A 360 4.59 -1.93 52.34
C LEU A 360 6.04 -2.16 52.77
N SER A 361 6.53 -3.38 52.53
CA SER A 361 7.95 -3.76 52.53
C SER A 361 8.86 -2.80 51.75
N VAL A 362 8.59 -2.44 50.48
CA VAL A 362 9.45 -1.53 49.70
C VAL A 362 9.40 -0.10 50.24
N VAL A 363 8.21 0.41 50.60
CA VAL A 363 8.08 1.78 51.15
C VAL A 363 8.75 1.87 52.53
N VAL A 364 8.54 0.88 53.40
CA VAL A 364 9.21 0.76 54.70
C VAL A 364 10.71 0.56 54.53
N SER A 365 11.15 -0.23 53.55
CA SER A 365 12.59 -0.41 53.24
C SER A 365 13.25 0.90 52.84
N VAL A 366 12.61 1.68 51.96
CA VAL A 366 13.12 2.99 51.54
C VAL A 366 13.15 3.96 52.72
N LEU A 367 12.10 3.99 53.55
CA LEU A 367 12.06 4.83 54.75
C LEU A 367 13.14 4.46 55.77
N VAL A 368 13.38 3.16 56.00
CA VAL A 368 14.45 2.69 56.89
C VAL A 368 15.82 3.04 56.34
N ILE A 369 16.06 2.86 55.03
CA ILE A 369 17.33 3.24 54.40
C ILE A 369 17.57 4.75 54.51
N MET A 370 16.54 5.58 54.31
CA MET A 370 16.63 7.03 54.48
C MET A 370 16.94 7.41 55.93
N CYS A 371 16.31 6.78 56.92
CA CYS A 371 16.60 7.00 58.33
C CYS A 371 18.04 6.60 58.69
N VAL A 372 18.52 5.45 58.21
CA VAL A 372 19.90 4.99 58.44
C VAL A 372 20.91 5.94 57.80
N ALA A 373 20.66 6.42 56.58
CA ALA A 373 21.52 7.39 55.92
C ALA A 373 21.61 8.71 56.71
N VAL A 374 20.50 9.21 57.24
CA VAL A 374 20.50 10.42 58.09
C VAL A 374 21.29 10.19 59.37
N LEU A 375 21.17 9.02 60.01
CA LEU A 375 21.95 8.68 61.20
C LEU A 375 23.46 8.58 60.90
N ILE A 376 23.84 8.02 59.77
CA ILE A 376 25.25 7.97 59.33
C ILE A 376 25.78 9.37 59.04
N ILE A 377 25.02 10.21 58.34
CA ILE A 377 25.42 11.59 58.02
C ILE A 377 25.56 12.41 59.30
N THR A 378 24.60 12.31 60.24
CA THR A 378 24.67 13.02 61.52
C THR A 378 25.84 12.54 62.38
N TYR A 379 26.07 11.23 62.45
CA TYR A 379 27.27 10.67 63.10
C TYR A 379 28.56 11.18 62.45
N PHE A 380 28.64 11.20 61.12
CA PHE A 380 29.80 11.67 60.38
C PHE A 380 30.05 13.17 60.60
N ILE A 381 29.00 13.99 60.65
CA ILE A 381 29.09 15.43 60.98
C ILE A 381 29.58 15.62 62.41
N ILE A 382 29.08 14.84 63.38
CA ILE A 382 29.52 14.90 64.78
C ILE A 382 30.99 14.45 64.91
N TRP A 383 31.38 13.39 64.18
CA TRP A 383 32.74 12.88 64.16
C TRP A 383 33.73 13.88 63.53
N MET A 384 33.34 14.53 62.43
CA MET A 384 34.09 15.63 61.81
C MET A 384 34.22 16.82 62.77
N LYS A 385 33.14 17.21 63.47
CA LYS A 385 33.19 18.27 64.50
C LYS A 385 34.09 17.89 65.68
N LYS A 386 34.13 16.62 66.09
CA LYS A 386 35.04 16.13 67.14
C LYS A 386 36.51 16.13 66.70
N ARG A 387 36.80 15.82 65.43
CA ARG A 387 38.16 15.91 64.88
C ARG A 387 38.64 17.36 64.71
N ALA A 388 37.74 18.27 64.32
CA ALA A 388 38.06 19.69 64.22
C ALA A 388 38.30 20.38 65.58
N ALA A 389 37.84 19.78 66.69
CA ALA A 389 38.09 20.27 68.05
C ALA A 389 39.35 19.66 68.70
N GLY A 390 40.09 18.78 68.00
CA GLY A 390 41.18 17.98 68.57
C GLY A 390 42.59 18.26 68.05
N GLN A 391 42.82 19.30 67.24
CA GLN A 391 44.16 19.68 66.76
C GLN A 391 44.39 21.19 66.92
N GLY A 392 44.99 21.55 68.05
CA GLY A 392 45.70 22.82 68.26
C GLY A 392 47.09 22.52 68.83
N SER A 393 48.09 23.27 68.35
CA SER A 393 49.52 23.31 68.73
C SER A 393 50.38 22.09 68.33
N GLU A 394 51.59 22.21 67.76
CA GLU A 394 52.41 23.37 67.39
C GLU A 394 53.71 22.88 66.67
N THR A 395 54.27 23.75 65.81
CA THR A 395 55.71 23.99 65.47
C THR A 395 56.65 22.82 65.06
N SER A 396 57.29 22.76 63.88
CA SER A 396 58.20 23.64 63.08
C SER A 396 59.68 23.22 63.18
N VAL A 397 60.46 23.50 62.10
CA VAL A 397 61.96 23.51 61.96
C VAL A 397 62.56 22.19 61.40
N SER A 398 63.48 22.11 60.41
CA SER A 398 64.22 23.04 59.51
C SER A 398 64.74 22.28 58.26
N ASP A 399 65.06 23.04 57.20
CA ASP A 399 66.18 22.96 56.22
C ASP A 399 67.07 21.70 56.11
N TYR A 400 67.63 21.29 54.96
CA TYR A 400 68.43 22.07 53.99
C TYR A 400 68.41 21.49 52.56
N SER A 401 68.63 22.42 51.64
CA SER A 401 68.98 22.33 50.21
C SER A 401 70.24 21.52 49.85
N LEU A 402 70.24 20.88 48.67
CA LEU A 402 71.23 21.06 47.58
C LEU A 402 70.87 20.22 46.33
N THR A 403 70.67 20.92 45.21
CA THR A 403 70.74 20.52 43.79
C THR A 403 72.16 20.10 43.36
N PRO A 404 72.46 19.78 42.08
CA PRO A 404 71.65 19.55 40.86
C PRO A 404 71.97 18.14 40.25
N SER A 405 71.50 17.63 39.11
CA SER A 405 71.39 18.20 37.78
C SER A 405 70.75 17.20 36.80
N SER A 406 69.93 17.75 35.90
CA SER A 406 69.83 17.49 34.45
C SER A 406 69.46 16.12 33.85
N LEU A 407 68.37 16.18 33.08
CA LEU A 407 68.11 15.66 31.73
C LEU A 407 68.20 14.14 31.49
N GLN A 408 67.07 13.54 31.10
CA GLN A 408 66.79 13.32 29.68
C GLN A 408 65.30 13.09 29.42
N ASP A 409 64.84 13.78 28.39
CA ASP A 409 63.51 13.81 27.82
C ASP A 409 63.50 12.84 26.62
N GLU A 410 62.37 12.17 26.38
CA GLU A 410 61.62 12.23 25.11
C GLU A 410 60.70 11.01 24.94
N THR A 411 59.42 11.39 24.81
CA THR A 411 58.32 10.81 24.01
C THR A 411 57.70 9.48 24.38
#